data_AF-E2B5N3-F1
#
_entry.id   AF-E2B5N3-F1
#
_cell.length_a   1.000
_cell.length_b   1.000
_cell.length_c   1.000
_cell.angle_alpha   90.00
_cell.angle_beta   90.00
_cell.angle_gamma   90.00
#
_symmetry.space_group_name_H-M   'P 1'
#
loop_
_entity.id
_entity.type
_entity.pdbx_description
1 polymer ?
#
loop_
_entity_poly.entity_id
_entity_poly.type
_entity_poly.pdbx_seq_one_letter_code
_entity_poly.pdbx_strand_id
1 'polypeptide(L)'
;VVLLGAIAGATCQATQQYQSPHQAAILSDTRYLAGDGTFGAAYSQEDGVVFKEESDVNGDRRGSYSYVDPTGQRRTVTYTAGKNGFQVRG
;
A
#
# COMPACT_ATOMS: atom_id res chain seq x y z
N VAL A 1 -21.10 -15.07 -48.30
CA VAL A 1 -21.31 -14.67 -46.90
C VAL A 1 -21.04 -15.88 -46.01
N VAL A 2 -19.86 -15.98 -45.42
CA VAL A 2 -19.61 -16.65 -44.12
C VAL A 2 -18.46 -15.86 -43.49
N LEU A 3 -18.77 -15.15 -42.41
CA LEU A 3 -17.84 -14.29 -41.69
C LEU A 3 -16.82 -15.12 -40.89
N LEU A 4 -15.56 -14.66 -40.90
CA LEU A 4 -14.52 -15.01 -39.95
C LEU A 4 -14.96 -14.69 -38.51
N GLY A 5 -14.69 -15.59 -37.58
CA GLY A 5 -14.76 -15.33 -36.14
C GLY A 5 -13.42 -15.63 -35.48
N ALA A 6 -12.50 -14.66 -35.48
CA ALA A 6 -11.31 -14.71 -34.63
C ALA A 6 -11.68 -14.10 -33.27
N ILE A 7 -11.78 -14.95 -32.25
CA ILE A 7 -11.93 -14.54 -30.85
C ILE A 7 -10.56 -14.07 -30.35
N ALA A 8 -10.29 -12.78 -30.49
CA ALA A 8 -9.21 -12.13 -29.77
C ALA A 8 -9.65 -12.01 -28.30
N GLY A 9 -9.08 -12.85 -27.44
CA GLY A 9 -9.22 -12.73 -26.00
C GLY A 9 -8.62 -11.41 -25.53
N ALA A 10 -9.48 -10.42 -25.29
CA ALA A 10 -9.08 -9.17 -24.67
C ALA A 10 -8.75 -9.46 -23.20
N THR A 11 -7.45 -9.63 -22.90
CA THR A 11 -6.96 -9.46 -21.52
C THR A 11 -7.11 -7.98 -21.20
N CYS A 12 -8.18 -7.62 -20.47
CA CYS A 12 -8.32 -6.30 -19.90
C CYS A 12 -7.26 -6.10 -18.82
N GLN A 13 -6.10 -5.58 -19.22
CA GLN A 13 -5.17 -4.99 -18.28
C GLN A 13 -5.81 -3.71 -17.77
N ALA A 14 -6.39 -3.77 -16.56
CA ALA A 14 -6.90 -2.59 -15.88
C ALA A 14 -5.73 -1.64 -15.65
N THR A 15 -5.60 -0.64 -16.51
CA THR A 15 -4.66 0.45 -16.34
C THR A 15 -5.09 1.21 -15.09
N GLN A 16 -4.37 1.03 -13.98
CA GLN A 16 -4.56 1.86 -12.79
C GLN A 16 -4.14 3.28 -13.16
N GLN A 17 -5.11 4.12 -13.51
CA GLN A 17 -4.86 5.52 -13.82
C GLN A 17 -4.38 6.20 -12.54
N TYR A 18 -3.24 6.90 -12.60
CA TYR A 18 -2.77 7.74 -11.49
C TYR A 18 -3.82 8.82 -11.20
N GLN A 19 -4.64 8.60 -10.18
CA GLN A 19 -5.57 9.60 -9.66
C GLN A 19 -4.82 10.52 -8.70
N SER A 20 -5.22 11.79 -8.66
CA SER A 20 -4.65 12.75 -7.71
C SER A 20 -4.82 12.21 -6.28
N PRO A 21 -3.73 12.01 -5.49
CA PRO A 21 -3.79 11.35 -4.19
C PRO A 21 -4.76 12.02 -3.18
N HIS A 22 -5.03 13.32 -3.39
CA HIS A 22 -5.93 14.11 -2.54
C HIS A 22 -7.41 13.68 -2.60
N GLN A 23 -7.80 12.83 -3.55
CA GLN A 23 -9.19 12.39 -3.73
C GLN A 23 -9.40 10.91 -3.42
N ALA A 24 -8.33 10.17 -3.12
CA ALA A 24 -8.41 8.73 -2.92
C ALA A 24 -9.28 8.36 -1.71
N ALA A 25 -10.32 7.56 -1.94
CA ALA A 25 -11.12 6.96 -0.88
C ALA A 25 -10.27 6.02 -0.02
N ILE A 26 -10.50 6.06 1.31
CA ILE A 26 -9.96 5.08 2.25
C ILE A 26 -10.83 3.83 2.17
N LEU A 27 -10.23 2.70 1.78
CA LEU A 27 -10.92 1.41 1.65
C LEU A 27 -10.95 0.64 2.97
N SER A 28 -9.90 0.79 3.79
CA SER A 28 -9.81 0.18 5.11
C SER A 28 -8.96 1.05 6.03
N ASP A 29 -9.34 1.14 7.30
CA ASP A 29 -8.56 1.81 8.34
C ASP A 29 -8.70 1.02 9.66
N THR A 30 -7.59 0.70 10.29
CA THR A 30 -7.55 0.06 11.61
C THR A 30 -6.45 0.70 12.42
N ARG A 31 -6.79 1.13 13.64
CA ARG A 31 -5.85 1.76 14.57
C ARG A 31 -6.12 1.25 15.98
N TYR A 32 -5.08 1.12 16.79
CA TYR A 32 -5.24 0.76 18.19
C TYR A 32 -4.18 1.41 19.07
N LEU A 33 -4.52 1.53 20.35
CA LEU A 33 -3.64 1.91 21.44
C LEU A 33 -3.80 0.84 22.53
N ALA A 34 -2.72 0.17 22.93
CA ALA A 34 -2.78 -0.91 23.92
C ALA A 34 -2.62 -0.40 25.37
N GLY A 35 -2.21 0.85 25.56
CA GLY A 35 -2.06 1.48 26.88
C GLY A 35 -0.72 1.22 27.58
N ASP A 36 0.09 0.28 27.08
CA ASP A 36 1.43 -0.05 27.57
C ASP A 36 2.56 0.62 26.75
N GLY A 37 2.20 1.52 25.85
CA GLY A 37 3.11 2.14 24.87
C GLY A 37 3.06 1.49 23.48
N THR A 38 2.46 0.29 23.37
CA THR A 38 2.22 -0.36 22.07
C THR A 38 1.06 0.31 21.36
N PHE A 39 1.24 0.59 20.07
CA PHE A 39 0.18 1.10 19.19
C PHE A 39 0.43 0.66 17.75
N GLY A 40 -0.61 0.71 16.93
CA GLY A 40 -0.47 0.38 15.53
C GLY A 40 -1.54 1.03 14.68
N ALA A 41 -1.22 1.19 13.40
CA ALA A 41 -2.13 1.68 12.38
C ALA A 41 -1.91 0.94 11.07
N ALA A 42 -2.99 0.64 10.36
CA ALA A 42 -2.97 0.10 9.02
C ALA A 42 -4.11 0.69 8.20
N TYR A 43 -3.83 1.09 6.96
CA TYR A 43 -4.87 1.57 6.05
C TYR A 43 -4.55 1.21 4.60
N SER A 44 -5.59 1.18 3.78
CA SER A 44 -5.49 1.06 2.33
C SER A 44 -6.39 2.09 1.64
N GLN A 45 -5.95 2.58 0.50
CA GLN A 45 -6.65 3.59 -0.29
C GLN A 45 -6.93 3.07 -1.71
N GLU A 46 -7.90 3.69 -2.38
CA GLU A 46 -8.31 3.30 -3.74
C GLU A 46 -7.22 3.53 -4.80
N ASP A 47 -6.29 4.46 -4.56
CA ASP A 47 -5.15 4.76 -5.42
C ASP A 47 -4.01 3.72 -5.32
N GLY A 48 -4.20 2.67 -4.52
CA GLY A 48 -3.24 1.58 -4.36
C GLY A 48 -2.19 1.84 -3.28
N VAL A 49 -2.30 2.92 -2.50
CA VAL A 49 -1.50 3.12 -1.29
C VAL A 49 -1.91 2.11 -0.21
N VAL A 50 -0.90 1.50 0.41
CA VAL A 50 -1.08 0.60 1.56
C VAL A 50 -0.05 0.96 2.63
N PHE A 51 -0.50 1.18 3.85
CA PHE A 51 0.34 1.46 5.00
C PHE A 51 0.04 0.47 6.12
N LYS A 52 1.08 0.00 6.80
CA LYS A 52 0.98 -0.70 8.07
C LYS A 52 2.18 -0.36 8.93
N GLU A 53 1.97 -0.05 10.19
CA GLU A 53 3.04 0.11 11.15
C GLU A 53 2.59 -0.24 12.57
N GLU A 54 3.49 -0.85 13.33
CA GLU A 54 3.32 -1.21 14.74
C GLU A 54 4.52 -0.69 15.53
N SER A 55 4.24 -0.13 16.70
CA SER A 55 5.21 0.35 17.69
C SER A 55 5.20 -0.58 18.88
N ASP A 56 6.37 -0.97 19.37
CA ASP A 56 6.50 -1.73 20.61
C ASP A 56 6.58 -0.81 21.85
N VAL A 57 6.60 -1.43 23.03
CA VAL A 57 6.68 -0.75 24.33
C VAL A 57 7.93 0.12 24.51
N ASN A 58 8.99 -0.10 23.72
CA ASN A 58 10.22 0.70 23.74
C ASN A 58 10.16 1.87 22.75
N GLY A 59 9.08 1.98 21.97
CA GLY A 59 8.93 2.97 20.91
C GLY A 59 9.65 2.60 19.61
N ASP A 60 10.18 1.37 19.49
CA ASP A 60 10.71 0.88 18.21
C ASP A 60 9.52 0.53 17.30
N ARG A 61 9.56 1.02 16.05
CA ARG A 61 8.48 0.92 15.06
C ARG A 61 8.90 0.00 13.93
N ARG A 62 7.99 -0.83 13.46
CA ARG A 62 8.17 -1.70 12.30
C ARG A 62 7.00 -1.49 11.36
N GLY A 63 7.28 -1.16 10.12
CA GLY A 63 6.24 -0.83 9.17
C GLY A 63 6.58 -1.15 7.74
N SER A 64 5.55 -1.00 6.91
CA SER A 64 5.62 -1.08 5.47
C SER A 64 4.74 0.00 4.86
N TYR A 65 5.26 0.64 3.81
CA TYR A 65 4.51 1.54 2.96
C TYR A 65 4.60 1.07 1.52
N SER A 66 3.47 1.03 0.82
CA SER A 66 3.42 0.70 -0.61
C SER A 66 2.62 1.72 -1.39
N TYR A 67 3.02 1.95 -2.63
CA TYR A 67 2.31 2.80 -3.59
C TYR A 67 2.49 2.26 -5.02
N VAL A 68 1.64 2.70 -5.93
CA VAL A 68 1.78 2.42 -7.37
C VAL A 68 2.51 3.61 -8.01
N ASP A 69 3.66 3.35 -8.63
CA ASP A 69 4.42 4.40 -9.31
C ASP A 69 3.81 4.76 -10.69
N PRO A 70 4.28 5.82 -11.37
CA PRO A 70 3.75 6.22 -12.67
C PRO A 70 3.88 5.17 -13.78
N THR A 71 4.71 4.14 -13.60
CA THR A 71 4.84 3.02 -14.55
C THR A 71 3.82 1.91 -14.27
N GLY A 72 2.99 2.05 -13.23
CA GLY A 72 2.07 1.03 -12.75
C GLY A 72 2.73 -0.02 -11.85
N GLN A 73 4.02 0.13 -11.53
CA GLN A 73 4.73 -0.83 -10.67
C GLN A 73 4.47 -0.51 -9.21
N ARG A 74 4.10 -1.53 -8.42
CA ARG A 74 4.03 -1.41 -6.97
C ARG A 74 5.43 -1.29 -6.38
N ARG A 75 5.65 -0.22 -5.63
CA ARG A 75 6.83 0.00 -4.81
C ARG A 75 6.45 -0.28 -3.37
N THR A 76 7.28 -1.04 -2.66
CA THR A 76 7.10 -1.36 -1.25
C THR A 76 8.39 -1.04 -0.51
N VAL A 77 8.26 -0.31 0.59
CA VAL A 77 9.34 -0.02 1.53
C VAL A 77 8.98 -0.68 2.83
N THR A 78 9.77 -1.66 3.28
CA THR A 78 9.69 -2.20 4.65
C THR A 78 10.75 -1.52 5.49
N TYR A 79 10.46 -1.21 6.75
CA TYR A 79 11.41 -0.47 7.59
C TYR A 79 11.31 -0.80 9.07
N THR A 80 12.36 -0.42 9.79
CA THR A 80 12.38 -0.30 11.25
C THR A 80 12.81 1.12 11.60
N ALA A 81 12.15 1.76 12.57
CA ALA A 81 12.50 3.08 13.07
C ALA A 81 12.60 3.02 14.60
N GLY A 82 13.71 3.44 15.18
CA GLY A 82 13.92 3.28 16.62
C GLY A 82 15.19 3.96 17.09
N LYS A 83 15.76 3.47 18.20
CA LYS A 83 17.01 4.02 18.78
C LYS A 83 18.20 4.07 17.81
N ASN A 84 18.19 3.21 16.78
CA ASN A 84 19.21 3.12 15.74
C ASN A 84 18.83 3.89 14.47
N GLY A 85 17.90 4.84 14.54
CA GLY A 85 17.40 5.60 13.40
C GLY A 85 16.43 4.82 12.51
N PHE A 86 16.16 5.38 11.32
CA PHE A 86 15.32 4.78 10.29
C PHE A 86 16.14 3.86 9.38
N GLN A 87 15.71 2.62 9.21
CA GLN A 87 16.41 1.59 8.45
C GLN A 87 15.43 0.90 7.50
N VAL A 88 15.69 1.01 6.20
CA VAL A 88 14.94 0.31 5.16
C VAL A 88 15.42 -1.14 5.05
N ARG A 89 14.47 -2.07 4.98
CA ARG A 89 14.68 -3.47 4.63
C ARG A 89 14.05 -3.69 3.25
N GLY A 90 14.91 -3.97 2.26
CA GLY A 90 14.51 -4.26 0.88
C GLY A 90 13.98 -5.67 0.72
#